data_AF-E7FRK2-F1
#
_entry.id   AF-E7FRK2-F1
#
_cell.length_a   1.000
_cell.length_b   1.000
_cell.length_c   1.000
_cell.angle_alpha   90.00
_cell.angle_beta   90.00
_cell.angle_gamma   90.00
#
_symmetry.space_group_name_H-M   'P 1'
#
loop_
_entity.id
_entity.type
_entity.pdbx_description
1 polymer ?
#
loop_
_entity_poly.entity_id
_entity_poly.type
_entity_poly.pdbx_seq_one_letter_code
_entity_poly.pdbx_strand_id
1 'polypeptide(L)'
;MCLAHVRRYFVDSLKNSSYKASKSFSGEIVKDIDEVFELKRKLSTKFNDDERLNYRRRKLLPVVKRVFSKIASVTTSAKSALGRAKNYALGQEKNILNIFEKGYFELSNNSAERAVKESVMGRKN
;
A
#
# COMPACT_ATOMS: atom_id res chain seq x y z
N MET A 1 3.49 1.43 9.34
CA MET A 1 2.24 1.03 8.65
C MET A 1 2.41 1.35 7.17
N CYS A 2 2.12 0.41 6.27
CA CYS A 2 2.66 0.40 4.89
C CYS A 2 1.56 0.26 3.82
N LEU A 3 1.86 0.65 2.57
CA LEU A 3 1.04 0.39 1.36
C LEU A 3 0.58 -1.08 1.24
N ALA A 4 1.36 -2.03 1.76
CA ALA A 4 1.00 -3.45 1.81
C ALA A 4 -0.26 -3.70 2.64
N HIS A 5 -0.46 -2.96 3.73
CA HIS A 5 -1.66 -3.07 4.55
C HIS A 5 -2.87 -2.50 3.82
N VAL A 6 -2.72 -1.33 3.18
CA VAL A 6 -3.76 -0.75 2.31
C VAL A 6 -4.18 -1.77 1.24
N ARG A 7 -3.23 -2.36 0.51
CA ARG A 7 -3.48 -3.43 -0.48
C ARG A 7 -4.27 -4.59 0.13
N ARG A 8 -3.89 -5.07 1.33
CA ARG A 8 -4.60 -6.18 2.00
C ARG A 8 -6.07 -5.86 2.24
N TYR A 9 -6.42 -4.65 2.67
CA TYR A 9 -7.82 -4.25 2.87
C TYR A 9 -8.62 -4.28 1.55
N PHE A 10 -8.03 -3.81 0.45
CA PHE A 10 -8.69 -3.89 -0.86
C PHE A 10 -8.81 -5.33 -1.37
N VAL A 11 -7.78 -6.17 -1.19
CA VAL A 11 -7.84 -7.60 -1.52
C VAL A 11 -8.91 -8.31 -0.67
N ASP A 12 -9.00 -8.01 0.62
CA ASP A 12 -10.01 -8.59 1.50
C ASP A 12 -11.43 -8.17 1.07
N SER A 13 -11.60 -6.90 0.66
CA SER A 13 -12.87 -6.43 0.11
C SER A 13 -13.28 -7.14 -1.19
N LEU A 14 -12.32 -7.71 -1.94
CA LEU A 14 -12.59 -8.52 -3.12
C LEU A 14 -13.03 -9.95 -2.77
N LYS A 15 -12.50 -10.53 -1.68
CA LYS A 15 -12.85 -11.90 -1.26
C LYS A 15 -14.33 -12.07 -0.95
N ASN A 16 -14.98 -11.00 -0.49
CA ASN A 16 -16.40 -10.97 -0.19
C ASN A 16 -17.26 -10.48 -1.37
N SER A 17 -16.68 -10.25 -2.55
CA SER A 17 -17.38 -9.76 -3.73
C SER A 17 -17.55 -10.89 -4.75
N SER A 18 -18.80 -11.18 -5.14
CA SER A 18 -19.10 -12.16 -6.20
C SER A 18 -18.73 -11.66 -7.61
N TYR A 19 -18.21 -10.44 -7.72
CA TYR A 19 -17.81 -9.80 -8.97
C TYR A 19 -16.37 -10.17 -9.33
N LYS A 20 -16.09 -10.43 -10.63
CA LYS A 20 -14.72 -10.75 -11.09
C LYS A 20 -13.73 -9.70 -10.59
N ALA A 21 -12.77 -10.11 -9.78
CA ALA A 21 -11.80 -9.24 -9.13
C ALA A 21 -11.10 -8.26 -10.09
N SER A 22 -10.92 -8.61 -11.37
CA SER A 22 -10.33 -7.72 -12.39
C SER A 22 -11.23 -6.57 -12.87
N LYS A 23 -12.54 -6.57 -12.59
CA LYS A 23 -13.49 -5.51 -13.00
C LYS A 23 -14.00 -4.65 -11.83
N SER A 24 -13.67 -5.01 -10.59
CA SER A 24 -14.10 -4.27 -9.41
C SER A 24 -13.14 -3.12 -9.10
N PHE A 25 -13.67 -2.01 -8.56
CA PHE A 25 -12.86 -0.87 -8.12
C PHE A 25 -11.70 -1.30 -7.20
N SER A 26 -11.96 -2.19 -6.23
CA SER A 26 -10.90 -2.72 -5.35
C SER A 26 -9.79 -3.44 -6.11
N GLY A 27 -10.11 -4.11 -7.22
CA GLY A 27 -9.12 -4.80 -8.04
C GLY A 27 -8.26 -3.85 -8.86
N GLU A 28 -8.85 -2.76 -9.34
CA GLU A 28 -8.10 -1.68 -9.97
C GLU A 28 -7.13 -1.03 -8.97
N ILE A 29 -7.59 -0.72 -7.76
CA ILE A 29 -6.73 -0.17 -6.70
C ILE A 29 -5.60 -1.14 -6.34
N VAL A 30 -5.88 -2.45 -6.26
CA VAL A 30 -4.83 -3.46 -6.01
C VAL A 30 -3.79 -3.46 -7.12
N LYS A 31 -4.19 -3.37 -8.40
CA LYS A 31 -3.28 -3.29 -9.54
C LYS A 31 -2.45 -2.01 -9.53
N ASP A 32 -3.09 -0.87 -9.26
CA ASP A 32 -2.40 0.43 -9.13
C ASP A 32 -1.36 0.39 -8.00
N ILE A 33 -1.66 -0.25 -6.86
CA ILE A 33 -0.69 -0.42 -5.77
C ILE A 33 0.42 -1.41 -6.17
N ASP A 34 0.11 -2.47 -6.92
CA ASP A 34 1.10 -3.42 -7.43
C ASP A 34 2.10 -2.72 -8.35
N GLU A 35 1.64 -1.84 -9.25
CA GLU A 35 2.48 -0.99 -10.10
C GLU A 35 3.47 -0.16 -9.27
N VAL A 36 3.04 0.42 -8.14
CA VAL A 36 3.92 1.14 -7.21
C VAL A 36 4.99 0.21 -6.65
N PHE A 37 4.65 -1.03 -6.28
CA PHE A 37 5.63 -2.01 -5.81
C PHE A 37 6.58 -2.46 -6.92
N GLU A 38 6.13 -2.59 -8.16
CA GLU A 38 6.98 -2.92 -9.30
C GLU A 38 7.97 -1.79 -9.62
N LEU A 39 7.50 -0.54 -9.65
CA LEU A 39 8.37 0.63 -9.80
C LEU A 39 9.39 0.71 -8.66
N LYS A 40 8.98 0.35 -7.44
CA LYS A 40 9.90 0.22 -6.29
C LYS A 40 10.90 -0.92 -6.47
N ARG A 41 10.52 -2.07 -7.04
CA ARG A 41 11.46 -3.17 -7.33
C ARG A 41 12.44 -2.81 -8.44
N LYS A 42 12.03 -1.97 -9.40
CA LYS A 42 12.88 -1.45 -10.48
C LYS A 42 13.93 -0.44 -9.99
N LEU A 43 13.77 0.15 -8.81
CA LEU A 43 14.84 0.90 -8.15
C LEU A 43 16.00 -0.07 -7.86
N SER A 44 17.00 -0.04 -8.74
CA SER A 44 18.17 -0.90 -8.58
C SER A 44 18.94 -0.50 -7.32
N THR A 45 19.54 -1.49 -6.66
CA THR A 45 20.46 -1.26 -5.54
C THR A 45 21.64 -0.38 -5.93
N LYS A 46 21.94 -0.26 -7.23
CA LYS A 46 22.97 0.61 -7.80
C LYS A 46 22.63 2.12 -7.81
N PHE A 47 21.39 2.52 -7.53
CA PHE A 47 21.03 3.94 -7.46
C PHE A 47 21.59 4.53 -6.16
N ASN A 48 22.23 5.70 -6.25
CA ASN A 48 22.61 6.51 -5.09
C ASN A 48 21.38 7.09 -4.39
N ASP A 49 21.54 7.57 -3.15
CA ASP A 49 20.40 8.05 -2.35
C ASP A 49 19.61 9.17 -3.03
N ASP A 50 20.31 10.10 -3.68
CA ASP A 50 19.73 11.21 -4.43
C ASP A 50 18.91 10.72 -5.65
N GLU A 51 19.47 9.79 -6.43
CA GLU A 51 18.80 9.17 -7.57
C GLU A 51 17.56 8.37 -7.13
N ARG A 52 17.63 7.70 -5.97
CA ARG A 52 16.48 7.01 -5.37
C ARG A 52 15.39 8.01 -4.96
N LEU A 53 15.78 9.11 -4.35
CA LEU A 53 14.86 10.16 -3.92
C LEU A 53 14.19 10.83 -5.12
N ASN A 54 14.96 11.20 -6.15
CA ASN A 54 14.44 11.79 -7.39
C ASN A 54 13.50 10.83 -8.12
N TYR A 55 13.84 9.54 -8.22
CA TYR A 55 12.93 8.53 -8.79
C TYR A 55 11.65 8.39 -7.97
N ARG A 56 11.75 8.36 -6.63
CA ARG A 56 10.57 8.33 -5.75
C ARG A 56 9.68 9.56 -5.96
N ARG A 57 10.26 10.75 -6.05
CA ARG A 57 9.50 12.00 -6.24
C ARG A 57 8.89 12.13 -7.62
N ARG A 58 9.60 11.71 -8.67
CA ARG A 58 9.15 11.87 -10.08
C ARG A 58 8.28 10.73 -10.59
N LYS A 59 8.49 9.50 -10.11
CA LYS A 59 7.78 8.31 -10.60
C LYS A 59 6.79 7.77 -9.57
N LEU A 60 7.22 7.52 -8.33
CA LEU A 60 6.36 6.88 -7.32
C LEU A 60 5.31 7.83 -6.74
N LEU A 61 5.70 9.05 -6.35
CA LEU A 61 4.82 10.04 -5.74
C LEU A 61 3.57 10.37 -6.58
N PRO A 62 3.66 10.68 -7.89
CA PRO A 62 2.47 10.96 -8.69
C PRO A 62 1.56 9.74 -8.86
N VAL A 63 2.12 8.53 -8.99
CA VAL A 63 1.34 7.30 -9.07
C VAL A 63 0.59 7.06 -7.77
N VAL A 64 1.26 7.17 -6.63
CA VAL A 64 0.66 7.02 -5.30
C VAL A 64 -0.46 8.04 -5.08
N LYS A 65 -0.22 9.32 -5.39
CA LYS A 65 -1.26 10.36 -5.32
C LYS A 65 -2.46 10.05 -6.21
N ARG A 66 -2.23 9.54 -7.43
CA ARG A 66 -3.30 9.10 -8.33
C ARG A 66 -4.14 7.98 -7.71
N VAL A 67 -3.50 6.98 -7.09
CA VAL A 67 -4.21 5.89 -6.39
C VAL A 67 -5.09 6.45 -5.27
N PHE A 68 -4.53 7.29 -4.41
CA PHE A 68 -5.29 7.87 -3.30
C PHE A 68 -6.43 8.78 -3.76
N SER A 69 -6.21 9.56 -4.82
CA SER A 69 -7.26 10.38 -5.43
C SER A 69 -8.41 9.53 -5.97
N LYS A 70 -8.12 8.37 -6.58
CA LYS A 70 -9.16 7.42 -7.00
C LYS A 70 -9.94 6.88 -5.79
N ILE A 71 -9.23 6.47 -4.73
CA ILE A 71 -9.84 5.98 -3.47
C ILE A 71 -10.71 7.06 -2.83
N ALA A 72 -10.30 8.33 -2.86
CA ALA A 72 -11.08 9.44 -2.34
C ALA A 72 -12.36 9.66 -3.16
N SER A 73 -12.26 9.57 -4.49
CA SER A 73 -13.34 9.80 -5.45
C SER A 73 -14.46 8.75 -5.39
N VAL A 74 -14.15 7.50 -5.06
CA VAL A 74 -15.18 6.45 -5.00
C VAL A 74 -16.16 6.71 -3.85
N THR A 75 -17.46 6.70 -4.14
CA THR A 75 -18.51 6.82 -3.13
C THR A 75 -18.93 5.43 -2.67
N THR A 76 -18.73 5.14 -1.38
CA THR A 76 -18.90 3.81 -0.80
C THR A 76 -19.52 3.95 0.58
N SER A 77 -20.35 2.98 0.97
CA SER A 77 -20.92 2.99 2.33
C SER A 77 -19.82 2.65 3.34
N ALA A 78 -19.68 3.45 4.40
CA ALA A 78 -18.67 3.26 5.44
C ALA A 78 -18.76 1.88 6.13
N LYS A 79 -19.94 1.26 6.09
CA LYS A 79 -20.18 -0.09 6.64
C LYS A 79 -19.71 -1.21 5.71
N SER A 80 -19.53 -0.95 4.42
CA SER A 80 -19.05 -1.94 3.45
C SER A 80 -17.55 -2.20 3.61
N ALA A 81 -17.09 -3.40 3.21
CA ALA A 81 -15.67 -3.75 3.22
C ALA A 81 -14.81 -2.73 2.44
N LEU A 82 -15.31 -2.25 1.31
CA LEU A 82 -14.69 -1.19 0.51
C LEU A 82 -14.63 0.16 1.25
N GLY A 83 -15.67 0.54 2.00
CA GLY A 83 -15.69 1.77 2.80
C GLY A 83 -14.70 1.76 3.95
N ARG A 84 -14.55 0.60 4.61
CA ARG A 84 -13.50 0.38 5.62
C ARG A 84 -12.11 0.51 5.01
N ALA A 85 -11.88 -0.10 3.84
CA ALA A 85 -10.63 0.00 3.11
C ALA A 85 -10.31 1.46 2.71
N LYS A 86 -11.31 2.19 2.18
CA LYS A 86 -11.21 3.61 1.85
C LYS A 86 -10.80 4.45 3.06
N ASN A 87 -11.53 4.33 4.17
CA ASN A 87 -11.27 5.14 5.36
C ASN A 87 -9.86 4.87 5.93
N TYR A 88 -9.45 3.60 5.94
CA TYR A 88 -8.10 3.22 6.35
C TYR A 88 -7.03 3.81 5.42
N ALA A 89 -7.23 3.73 4.10
CA ALA A 89 -6.32 4.27 3.11
C ALA A 89 -6.14 5.79 3.27
N LEU A 90 -7.23 6.54 3.34
CA LEU A 90 -7.19 8.02 3.47
C LEU A 90 -6.49 8.46 4.77
N GLY A 91 -6.70 7.73 5.89
CA GLY A 91 -5.98 7.99 7.13
C GLY A 91 -4.47 7.72 7.05
N GLN A 92 -4.04 6.84 6.14
CA GLN A 92 -2.63 6.51 5.91
C GLN A 92 -1.96 7.36 4.81
N GLU A 93 -2.72 8.11 4.01
CA GLU A 93 -2.21 8.90 2.90
C GLU A 93 -1.07 9.83 3.34
N LYS A 94 -1.29 10.64 4.39
CA LYS A 94 -0.28 11.56 4.93
C LYS A 94 1.00 10.84 5.35
N ASN A 95 0.87 9.69 6.02
CA ASN A 95 2.03 8.89 6.44
C ASN A 95 2.80 8.36 5.22
N ILE A 96 2.09 7.87 4.20
CA ILE A 96 2.68 7.32 2.99
C ILE A 96 3.36 8.42 2.18
N LEU A 97 2.72 9.56 1.99
CA LEU A 97 3.30 10.72 1.30
C LEU A 97 4.56 11.22 2.00
N ASN A 98 4.55 11.31 3.33
CA ASN A 98 5.72 11.72 4.11
C ASN A 98 6.91 10.74 3.93
N ILE A 99 6.66 9.43 3.78
CA ILE A 99 7.71 8.45 3.47
C ILE A 99 8.35 8.72 2.11
N PHE A 100 7.56 9.07 1.10
CA PHE A 100 8.07 9.38 -0.24
C PHE A 100 8.76 10.74 -0.34
N GLU A 101 8.37 11.70 0.50
CA GLU A 101 8.95 13.05 0.50
C GLU A 101 10.23 13.14 1.33
N LYS A 102 10.27 12.53 2.52
CA LYS A 102 11.39 12.68 3.44
C LYS A 102 12.51 11.67 3.23
N GLY A 103 12.29 10.55 2.53
CA GLY A 103 13.36 9.56 2.27
C GLY A 103 13.82 8.74 3.49
N TYR A 104 13.58 9.24 4.71
CA TYR A 104 14.11 8.73 5.98
C TYR A 104 13.54 7.40 6.50
N PHE A 105 12.55 6.82 5.82
CA PHE A 105 12.09 5.49 6.21
C PHE A 105 12.54 4.51 5.14
N GLU A 106 13.63 3.81 5.43
CA GLU A 106 13.78 2.45 4.93
C GLU A 106 12.39 1.81 5.06
N LEU A 107 11.78 1.47 3.93
CA LEU A 107 10.63 0.57 3.89
C LEU A 107 11.13 -0.84 4.28
N SER A 108 11.86 -0.93 5.39
CA SER A 108 12.29 -2.14 6.03
C SER A 108 11.07 -2.70 6.71
N ASN A 109 10.38 -3.48 5.88
CA ASN A 109 9.59 -4.63 6.25
C ASN A 109 10.24 -5.53 7.34
N ASN A 110 11.53 -5.32 7.66
CA ASN A 110 12.27 -6.13 8.62
C ASN A 110 11.81 -5.99 10.09
N SER A 111 11.22 -4.86 10.51
CA SER A 111 10.79 -4.71 11.93
C SER A 111 9.38 -5.24 12.20
N ALA A 112 8.50 -5.26 11.21
CA ALA A 112 7.13 -5.76 11.38
C ALA A 112 7.03 -7.29 11.19
N GLU A 113 7.88 -7.90 10.34
CA GLU A 113 7.89 -9.36 10.18
C GLU A 113 8.75 -10.09 11.23
N ARG A 114 9.84 -9.49 11.75
CA ARG A 114 10.59 -10.10 12.87
C ARG A 114 9.75 -10.18 14.16
N ALA A 115 8.91 -9.18 14.44
CA ALA A 115 8.06 -9.19 15.62
C ALA A 115 6.95 -10.27 15.59
N VAL A 116 6.52 -10.70 14.41
CA VAL A 116 5.49 -11.75 14.27
C VAL A 116 6.11 -13.16 14.36
N LYS A 117 7.38 -13.33 13.96
CA LYS A 117 8.03 -14.65 14.02
C LYS A 117 8.54 -15.02 15.42
N GLU A 118 8.69 -14.07 16.34
CA GLU A 118 9.01 -14.34 17.76
C GLU A 118 7.78 -14.63 18.64
N SER A 119 6.55 -14.60 18.11
CA SER A 119 5.32 -14.90 18.88
C SER A 119 4.69 -16.27 18.59
N VAL A 120 5.35 -17.13 17.81
CA VAL A 120 4.85 -18.50 17.51
C VAL A 120 5.67 -19.61 18.17
N MET A 121 6.53 -19.28 19.13
CA MET A 121 7.14 -20.25 20.02
C MET A 121 6.50 -20.13 21.41
N GLY A 122 5.40 -20.84 21.64
CA GLY A 122 4.80 -20.90 22.97
C GLY A 122 3.31 -21.16 22.98
N ARG A 123 2.92 -22.39 22.63
CA ARG A 123 1.93 -23.14 23.42
C ARG A 123 2.10 -24.63 23.15
N LYS A 124 2.75 -25.24 24.13
CA LYS A 124 2.81 -26.67 24.42
C LYS A 124 1.49 -26.99 25.14
N ASN A 125 0.69 -27.89 24.59
CA ASN A 125 -0.09 -28.93 25.29
C ASN A 125 -0.97 -29.65 24.26
#